data_AF-A0A1F0HZH3-F1
#
_entry.id   AF-A0A1F0HZH3-F1
#
_cell.length_a   1.000
_cell.length_b   1.000
_cell.length_c   1.000
_cell.angle_alpha   90.00
_cell.angle_beta   90.00
_cell.angle_gamma   90.00
#
_symmetry.space_group_name_H-M   'P 1'
#
loop_
_entity.id
_entity.type
_entity.pdbx_description
1 polymer ?
#
loop_
_entity_poly.entity_id
_entity_poly.type
_entity_poly.pdbx_seq_one_letter_code
_entity_poly.pdbx_strand_id
1 'polypeptide(L)'
;MAKDYILEKRKFVIGGIAISIVLIYLIRLFVLQITTDDYKKNADSNAFLNKIQYPSRGAIYDRTGKLLVFNQPAYDITIVPKEIENLDTLDLCQSLNITRAQFLKIMSDMKDRRRNPGYSRYTNQLFMSQLSAEECGVFQEKLFKFRGFYIQRRTIRQYSYNAAAHALGDIGEVSAKEMEADEEGYYIRGDYVGKLGVEKSYEKYLRGEKGIEILLRDAHGRIQGHYMDGEYDRPSVPGKNLTLSLDIDLQMLGERLLKNKIGSIVAIEPETGEILCLVSSPNYDPHLMIGRQRGKNHLALQRDMTKPLLNRALMGVYPPGSTFKTAQGLTFLQEGIITEQSPAFPCSHGFHYGRLTVGCHAHGSPLPLIPAIATSCNSYFCWGLFRMFGDRKYGSPQNAITVWKDHMVSQGFGYKLGVDLPGEKRGLIPNAQFYDKAYRGHWNGLTVISISIGQGEILSTPLQIANLGATIANRGYFVTPHIVKEIQDNQLDSIYRVPRYTTIEKRHYESVVEGMRGAATGGTCRMLSVMVPDLEACGKTGTAQNRGHDHSVFMGFAPMNKPKIAIAVYVENGGWGATYGVPFGALMMEQYLKGKLSPENELRAEEFSNRVILYGNEER
;
A
#
# COMPACT_ATOMS: atom_id res chain seq x y z
N MET A 1 -62.75 22.58 78.12
CA MET A 1 -61.71 22.89 77.12
C MET A 1 -60.68 21.77 77.14
N ALA A 2 -60.67 20.92 76.12
CA ALA A 2 -59.50 20.10 75.80
C ALA A 2 -59.09 20.52 74.39
N LYS A 3 -58.04 21.34 74.28
CA LYS A 3 -57.45 21.65 72.97
C LYS A 3 -56.82 20.37 72.46
N ASP A 4 -57.34 19.86 71.35
CA ASP A 4 -56.88 18.62 70.75
C ASP A 4 -55.51 18.87 70.08
N TYR A 5 -54.43 18.65 70.85
CA TYR A 5 -53.04 18.99 70.50
C TYR A 5 -52.50 18.26 69.25
N ILE A 6 -53.27 17.33 68.67
CA ILE A 6 -52.88 16.53 67.51
C ILE A 6 -53.02 17.32 66.19
N LEU A 7 -54.02 18.21 66.08
CA LEU A 7 -54.21 19.03 64.87
C LEU A 7 -53.20 20.18 64.78
N GLU A 8 -52.84 20.80 65.91
CA GLU A 8 -51.87 21.91 65.92
C GLU A 8 -50.44 21.50 65.56
N LYS A 9 -50.04 20.24 65.78
CA LYS A 9 -48.70 19.76 65.40
C LYS A 9 -48.59 19.46 63.90
N ARG A 10 -49.70 19.12 63.22
CA ARG A 10 -49.71 18.84 61.77
C ARG A 10 -49.35 20.05 60.92
N LYS A 11 -49.69 21.27 61.37
CA LYS A 11 -49.30 22.52 60.66
C LYS A 11 -47.78 22.70 60.58
N PHE A 12 -47.05 22.30 61.63
CA PHE A 12 -45.58 22.36 61.67
C PHE A 12 -44.94 21.26 60.83
N VAL A 13 -45.55 20.06 60.76
CA VAL A 13 -45.08 18.98 59.89
C VAL A 13 -45.29 19.33 58.41
N ILE A 14 -46.49 19.82 58.05
CA ILE A 14 -46.79 20.25 56.67
C ILE A 14 -45.93 21.46 56.28
N GLY A 15 -45.77 22.43 57.19
CA GLY A 15 -44.87 23.57 56.98
C GLY A 15 -43.41 23.14 56.82
N GLY A 16 -42.94 22.18 57.62
CA GLY A 16 -41.61 21.60 57.50
C GLY A 16 -41.39 20.89 56.16
N ILE A 17 -42.37 20.12 55.69
CA ILE A 17 -42.33 19.46 54.37
C ILE A 17 -42.29 20.50 53.24
N ALA A 18 -43.15 21.53 53.31
CA ALA A 18 -43.18 22.60 52.31
C ALA A 18 -41.85 23.36 52.25
N ILE A 19 -41.29 23.73 53.41
CA ILE A 19 -39.97 24.38 53.49
C ILE A 19 -38.87 23.47 52.93
N SER A 20 -38.91 22.18 53.25
CA SER A 20 -37.93 21.21 52.75
C SER A 20 -37.97 21.09 51.22
N ILE A 21 -39.16 21.06 50.62
CA ILE A 21 -39.35 21.04 49.17
C ILE A 21 -38.79 22.31 48.53
N VAL A 22 -39.10 23.48 49.09
CA VAL A 22 -38.56 24.77 48.62
C VAL A 22 -37.03 24.80 48.73
N LEU A 23 -36.47 24.29 49.83
CA LEU A 23 -35.03 24.21 50.04
C LEU A 23 -34.36 23.29 49.01
N ILE A 24 -34.96 22.14 48.71
CA ILE A 24 -34.48 21.23 47.66
C ILE A 24 -34.50 21.91 46.29
N TYR A 25 -35.55 22.66 45.96
CA TYR A 25 -35.60 23.42 44.71
C TYR A 25 -34.55 24.53 44.65
N LEU A 26 -34.34 25.26 45.76
CA LEU A 26 -33.30 26.30 45.83
C LEU A 26 -31.88 25.70 45.69
N ILE A 27 -31.61 24.58 46.35
CA ILE A 27 -30.34 23.85 46.20
C ILE A 27 -30.19 23.37 44.76
N ARG A 28 -31.25 22.81 44.16
CA ARG A 28 -31.21 22.36 42.76
C ARG A 28 -30.97 23.51 41.79
N LEU A 29 -31.58 24.68 42.04
CA LEU A 29 -31.41 25.88 41.24
C LEU A 29 -30.00 26.46 41.39
N PHE A 30 -29.47 26.50 42.60
CA PHE A 30 -28.08 26.89 42.89
C PHE A 30 -27.10 25.94 42.19
N VAL A 31 -27.33 24.63 42.24
CA VAL A 31 -26.50 23.64 41.56
C VAL A 31 -26.51 23.88 40.05
N LEU A 32 -27.69 24.11 39.47
CA LEU A 32 -27.85 24.39 38.04
C LEU A 32 -27.22 25.71 37.58
N GLN A 33 -27.16 26.73 38.45
CA GLN A 33 -26.62 28.04 38.09
C GLN A 33 -25.12 28.21 38.38
N ILE A 34 -24.59 27.57 39.42
CA ILE A 34 -23.19 27.77 39.85
C ILE A 34 -22.28 26.60 39.50
N THR A 35 -22.78 25.36 39.58
CA THR A 35 -21.96 24.16 39.32
C THR A 35 -22.07 23.65 37.90
N THR A 36 -23.16 23.95 37.19
CA THR A 36 -23.38 23.45 35.83
C THR A 36 -23.06 24.54 34.80
N ASP A 37 -21.91 24.43 34.14
CA ASP A 37 -21.53 25.33 33.04
C ASP A 37 -22.37 25.16 31.77
N ASP A 38 -23.32 24.22 31.74
CA ASP A 38 -24.06 23.84 30.53
C ASP A 38 -24.84 25.00 29.91
N TYR A 39 -25.43 25.90 30.71
CA TYR A 39 -26.13 27.07 30.18
C TYR A 39 -25.18 28.13 29.63
N LYS A 40 -24.01 28.30 30.25
CA LYS A 40 -22.96 29.20 29.77
C LYS A 40 -22.35 28.66 28.48
N LYS A 41 -22.01 27.36 28.44
CA LYS A 41 -21.57 26.64 27.23
C LYS A 41 -22.58 26.70 26.08
N ASN A 42 -23.89 26.65 26.36
CA ASN A 42 -24.94 26.78 25.33
C ASN A 42 -25.11 28.22 24.82
N ALA A 43 -24.95 29.23 25.68
CA ALA A 43 -24.94 30.63 25.26
C ALA A 43 -23.67 30.97 24.46
N ASP A 44 -22.53 30.50 24.95
CA ASP A 44 -21.20 30.59 24.35
C ASP A 44 -21.15 29.87 22.99
N SER A 45 -21.77 28.69 22.87
CA SER A 45 -21.88 27.94 21.60
C SER A 45 -22.62 28.71 20.50
N ASN A 46 -23.51 29.64 20.85
CA ASN A 46 -24.21 30.48 19.87
C ASN A 46 -23.41 31.74 19.52
N ALA A 47 -22.54 32.21 20.43
CA ALA A 47 -21.68 33.37 20.24
C ALA A 47 -20.34 33.04 19.56
N PHE A 48 -19.83 31.81 19.69
CA PHE A 48 -18.55 31.41 19.12
C PHE A 48 -18.67 30.72 17.75
N LEU A 49 -17.86 31.17 16.81
CA LEU A 49 -17.58 30.50 15.55
C LEU A 49 -16.16 29.93 15.61
N ASN A 50 -16.08 28.61 15.68
CA ASN A 50 -14.83 27.89 15.56
C ASN A 50 -14.47 27.75 14.07
N LYS A 51 -13.53 28.57 13.61
CA LYS A 51 -13.01 28.52 12.24
C LYS A 51 -11.75 27.66 12.21
N ILE A 52 -11.86 26.49 11.58
CA ILE A 52 -10.75 25.54 11.46
C ILE A 52 -9.68 26.10 10.52
N GLN A 53 -8.45 26.15 11.00
CA GLN A 53 -7.26 26.36 10.18
C GLN A 53 -6.71 25.01 9.75
N TYR A 54 -6.69 24.75 8.44
CA TYR A 54 -6.18 23.49 7.92
C TYR A 54 -4.65 23.54 7.80
N PRO A 55 -3.94 22.51 8.27
CA PRO A 55 -2.49 22.42 8.11
C PRO A 55 -2.13 22.10 6.66
N SER A 56 -0.93 22.51 6.27
CA SER A 56 -0.29 21.99 5.05
C SER A 56 0.12 20.55 5.27
N ARG A 57 -0.24 19.67 4.34
CA ARG A 57 0.14 18.24 4.39
C ARG A 57 1.66 18.09 4.18
N GLY A 58 2.30 17.08 4.78
CA GLY A 58 3.72 16.82 4.55
C GLY A 58 4.07 16.58 3.07
N ALA A 59 5.19 17.11 2.59
CA ALA A 59 5.74 16.80 1.27
C ALA A 59 6.41 15.42 1.27
N ILE A 60 6.46 14.78 0.10
CA ILE A 60 7.09 13.47 -0.07
C ILE A 60 8.23 13.60 -1.07
N TYR A 61 9.41 13.13 -0.68
CA TYR A 61 10.64 13.14 -1.47
C TYR A 61 11.08 11.71 -1.78
N ASP A 62 11.81 11.55 -2.87
CA ASP A 62 12.52 10.31 -3.19
C ASP A 62 13.83 10.20 -2.39
N ARG A 63 14.53 9.07 -2.51
CA ARG A 63 15.76 8.82 -1.76
C ARG A 63 16.93 9.75 -2.10
N THR A 64 16.85 10.44 -3.24
CA THR A 64 17.86 11.39 -3.74
C THR A 64 17.49 12.85 -3.46
N GLY A 65 16.34 13.09 -2.82
CA GLY A 65 15.82 14.42 -2.50
C GLY A 65 14.94 15.05 -3.59
N LYS A 66 14.57 14.32 -4.64
CA LYS A 66 13.62 14.80 -5.66
C LYS A 66 12.22 14.84 -5.08
N LEU A 67 11.51 15.95 -5.31
CA LEU A 67 10.15 16.13 -4.82
C LEU A 67 9.17 15.25 -5.62
N LEU A 68 8.49 14.32 -4.95
CA LEU A 68 7.52 13.41 -5.57
C LEU A 68 6.09 13.93 -5.46
N VAL A 69 5.72 14.37 -4.25
CA VAL A 69 4.37 14.83 -3.94
C VAL A 69 4.42 16.09 -3.08
N PHE A 70 3.67 17.11 -3.49
CA PHE A 70 3.63 18.39 -2.83
C PHE A 70 2.23 18.98 -2.86
N ASN A 71 2.07 20.15 -2.24
CA ASN A 71 0.79 20.82 -2.16
C ASN A 71 0.81 22.09 -3.02
N GLN A 72 -0.24 22.27 -3.81
CA GLN A 72 -0.51 23.50 -4.52
C GLN A 72 -1.69 24.22 -3.85
N PRO A 73 -1.67 25.56 -3.76
CA PRO A 73 -2.83 26.33 -3.31
C PRO A 73 -4.06 26.01 -4.15
N ALA A 74 -5.17 25.70 -3.48
CA ALA A 74 -6.48 25.49 -4.08
C ALA A 74 -7.53 26.24 -3.26
N TYR A 75 -8.70 26.43 -3.83
CA TYR A 75 -9.74 27.22 -3.19
C TYR A 75 -11.06 26.45 -3.21
N ASP A 76 -11.75 26.44 -2.08
CA ASP A 76 -13.13 25.97 -2.00
C ASP A 76 -14.05 27.18 -1.97
N ILE A 77 -15.21 27.05 -2.60
CA ILE A 77 -16.32 27.97 -2.45
C ILE A 77 -17.29 27.34 -1.48
N THR A 78 -17.57 28.06 -0.39
CA THR A 78 -18.55 27.68 0.62
C THR A 78 -19.73 28.65 0.56
N ILE A 79 -20.87 28.22 1.08
CA ILE A 79 -22.11 28.99 1.07
C ILE A 79 -22.79 28.96 2.43
N VAL A 80 -23.34 30.08 2.87
CA VAL A 80 -24.25 30.18 4.01
C VAL A 80 -25.66 30.39 3.48
N PRO A 81 -26.51 29.35 3.39
CA PRO A 81 -27.79 29.43 2.70
C PRO A 81 -28.75 30.52 3.19
N LYS A 82 -28.62 30.97 4.44
CA LYS A 82 -29.45 32.03 5.03
C LYS A 82 -29.08 33.43 4.54
N GLU A 83 -27.84 33.65 4.11
CA GLU A 83 -27.33 34.98 3.72
C GLU A 83 -27.53 35.28 2.23
N ILE A 84 -27.95 34.28 1.46
CA ILE A 84 -28.22 34.43 0.03
C ILE A 84 -29.47 35.30 -0.15
N GLU A 85 -29.29 36.45 -0.77
CA GLU A 85 -30.35 37.37 -1.16
C GLU A 85 -30.20 37.66 -2.66
N ASN A 86 -31.30 37.59 -3.42
CA ASN A 86 -31.35 37.98 -4.84
C ASN A 86 -30.23 37.37 -5.73
N LEU A 87 -29.98 36.06 -5.61
CA LEU A 87 -28.91 35.37 -6.34
C LEU A 87 -29.13 35.37 -7.86
N ASP A 88 -28.29 36.09 -8.59
CA ASP A 88 -28.16 35.92 -10.04
C ASP A 88 -27.47 34.59 -10.35
N THR A 89 -28.31 33.57 -10.59
CA THR A 89 -27.84 32.22 -10.86
C THR A 89 -27.11 32.14 -12.20
N LEU A 90 -27.41 33.01 -13.16
CA LEU A 90 -26.79 32.99 -14.49
C LEU A 90 -25.35 33.50 -14.42
N ASP A 91 -25.13 34.67 -13.80
CA ASP A 91 -23.77 35.24 -13.61
C ASP A 91 -22.92 34.32 -12.71
N LEU A 92 -23.50 33.72 -11.67
CA LEU A 92 -22.81 32.74 -10.83
C LEU A 92 -22.33 31.53 -11.64
N CYS A 93 -23.23 30.95 -12.45
CA CYS A 93 -22.93 29.80 -13.29
C CYS A 93 -21.83 30.09 -14.30
N GLN A 94 -21.87 31.27 -14.93
CA GLN A 94 -20.81 31.72 -15.85
C GLN A 94 -19.47 31.92 -15.14
N SER A 95 -19.48 32.57 -13.97
CA SER A 95 -18.26 32.88 -13.22
C SER A 95 -17.56 31.62 -12.68
N LEU A 96 -18.33 30.57 -12.40
CA LEU A 96 -17.81 29.28 -11.92
C LEU A 96 -17.70 28.21 -13.01
N ASN A 97 -17.97 28.57 -14.25
CA ASN A 97 -17.99 27.66 -15.40
C ASN A 97 -18.80 26.38 -15.14
N ILE A 98 -20.00 26.54 -14.56
CA ILE A 98 -20.96 25.45 -14.34
C ILE A 98 -22.27 25.72 -15.05
N THR A 99 -22.98 24.64 -15.36
CA THR A 99 -24.34 24.72 -15.91
C THR A 99 -25.37 24.92 -14.81
N ARG A 100 -26.52 25.51 -15.16
CA ARG A 100 -27.66 25.64 -14.24
C ARG A 100 -28.12 24.28 -13.68
N ALA A 101 -28.06 23.23 -14.49
CA ALA A 101 -28.39 21.87 -14.05
C ALA A 101 -27.43 21.36 -12.96
N GLN A 102 -26.12 21.63 -13.10
CA GLN A 102 -25.12 21.33 -12.08
C GLN A 102 -25.37 22.14 -10.80
N PHE A 103 -25.63 23.44 -10.92
CA PHE A 103 -25.98 24.29 -9.76
C PHE A 103 -27.17 23.73 -8.97
N LEU A 104 -28.28 23.42 -9.66
CA LEU A 104 -29.47 22.87 -9.02
C LEU A 104 -29.20 21.54 -8.34
N LYS A 105 -28.38 20.68 -8.97
CA LYS A 105 -27.97 19.41 -8.39
C LYS A 105 -27.13 19.61 -7.12
N ILE A 106 -26.14 20.49 -7.15
CA ILE A 106 -25.30 20.84 -5.98
C ILE A 106 -26.19 21.32 -4.83
N MET A 107 -27.11 22.26 -5.10
CA MET A 107 -28.01 22.81 -4.09
C MET A 107 -28.99 21.75 -3.54
N SER A 108 -29.46 20.82 -4.38
CA SER A 108 -30.30 19.70 -3.96
C SER A 108 -29.53 18.73 -3.07
N ASP A 109 -28.34 18.31 -3.51
CA ASP A 109 -27.47 17.36 -2.80
C ASP A 109 -27.00 17.93 -1.45
N MET A 110 -26.77 19.24 -1.38
CA MET A 110 -26.43 19.96 -0.15
C MET A 110 -27.58 19.96 0.86
N LYS A 111 -28.83 20.11 0.40
CA LYS A 111 -30.04 20.17 1.26
C LYS A 111 -30.55 18.79 1.68
N ASP A 112 -30.22 17.75 0.92
CA ASP A 112 -30.61 16.38 1.25
C ASP A 112 -29.89 15.91 2.52
N ARG A 113 -30.62 15.82 3.63
CA ARG A 113 -30.08 15.38 4.93
C ARG A 113 -29.50 13.96 4.92
N ARG A 114 -29.88 13.11 3.97
CA ARG A 114 -29.29 11.77 3.83
C ARG A 114 -27.86 11.85 3.28
N ARG A 115 -27.63 12.80 2.36
CA ARG A 115 -26.32 13.07 1.78
C ARG A 115 -25.52 14.01 2.68
N ASN A 116 -26.17 15.00 3.28
CA ASN A 116 -25.59 16.00 4.16
C ASN A 116 -26.30 16.07 5.53
N PRO A 117 -26.02 15.14 6.46
CA PRO A 117 -26.62 15.12 7.79
C PRO A 117 -26.32 16.38 8.60
N GLY A 118 -25.16 17.00 8.37
CA GLY A 118 -24.71 18.26 8.99
C GLY A 118 -25.25 19.53 8.32
N TYR A 119 -26.21 19.43 7.40
CA TYR A 119 -26.77 20.59 6.73
C TYR A 119 -27.42 21.56 7.74
N SER A 120 -26.92 22.79 7.73
CA SER A 120 -27.56 23.91 8.43
C SER A 120 -27.59 25.15 7.54
N ARG A 121 -28.71 25.87 7.57
CA ARG A 121 -28.90 27.11 6.81
C ARG A 121 -28.00 28.25 7.32
N TYR A 122 -27.48 28.13 8.53
CA TYR A 122 -26.75 29.18 9.24
C TYR A 122 -25.23 28.93 9.30
N THR A 123 -24.76 27.85 8.68
CA THR A 123 -23.34 27.46 8.72
C THR A 123 -22.81 27.31 7.31
N ASN A 124 -21.49 27.40 7.17
CA ASN A 124 -20.82 27.18 5.90
C ASN A 124 -21.08 25.77 5.39
N GLN A 125 -21.59 25.67 4.18
CA GLN A 125 -21.78 24.43 3.44
C GLN A 125 -20.82 24.46 2.24
N LEU A 126 -20.16 23.34 1.95
CA LEU A 126 -19.30 23.24 0.77
C LEU A 126 -20.17 23.34 -0.50
N PHE A 127 -19.93 24.37 -1.31
CA PHE A 127 -20.63 24.55 -2.58
C PHE A 127 -19.82 23.97 -3.74
N MET A 128 -18.52 24.27 -3.80
CA MET A 128 -17.59 23.73 -4.79
C MET A 128 -16.21 23.60 -4.19
N SER A 129 -15.49 22.52 -4.49
CA SER A 129 -14.15 22.27 -3.95
C SER A 129 -13.07 22.34 -5.03
N GLN A 130 -11.83 22.60 -4.60
CA GLN A 130 -10.61 22.42 -5.41
C GLN A 130 -10.57 23.27 -6.70
N LEU A 131 -10.95 24.54 -6.61
CA LEU A 131 -10.75 25.51 -7.69
C LEU A 131 -9.26 25.90 -7.78
N SER A 132 -8.79 26.10 -9.01
CA SER A 132 -7.46 26.67 -9.25
C SER A 132 -7.40 28.13 -8.81
N ALA A 133 -6.19 28.68 -8.67
CA ALA A 133 -6.02 30.10 -8.37
C ALA A 133 -6.63 31.01 -9.45
N GLU A 134 -6.60 30.57 -10.72
CA GLU A 134 -7.18 31.31 -11.86
C GLU A 134 -8.71 31.29 -11.81
N GLU A 135 -9.31 30.10 -11.63
CA GLU A 135 -10.77 29.95 -11.49
C GLU A 135 -11.30 30.74 -10.29
N CYS A 136 -10.57 30.67 -9.17
CA CYS A 136 -10.90 31.43 -7.97
C CYS A 136 -10.74 32.95 -8.19
N GLY A 137 -9.74 33.40 -8.94
CA GLY A 137 -9.52 34.81 -9.24
C GLY A 137 -10.71 35.44 -9.97
N VAL A 138 -11.20 34.78 -11.01
CA VAL A 138 -12.40 35.22 -11.76
C VAL A 138 -13.62 35.34 -10.86
N PHE A 139 -13.81 34.36 -9.96
CA PHE A 139 -14.92 34.42 -9.00
C PHE A 139 -14.72 35.50 -7.93
N GLN A 140 -13.49 35.68 -7.44
CA GLN A 140 -13.14 36.62 -6.38
C GLN A 140 -13.43 38.07 -6.79
N GLU A 141 -13.18 38.43 -8.06
CA GLU A 141 -13.52 39.76 -8.60
C GLU A 141 -15.02 40.08 -8.50
N LYS A 142 -15.88 39.07 -8.61
CA LYS A 142 -17.34 39.21 -8.54
C LYS A 142 -17.93 38.81 -7.20
N LEU A 143 -17.11 38.41 -6.22
CA LEU A 143 -17.58 37.87 -4.93
C LEU A 143 -18.54 38.83 -4.21
N PHE A 144 -18.31 40.15 -4.36
CA PHE A 144 -19.18 41.19 -3.78
C PHE A 144 -20.64 41.12 -4.27
N LYS A 145 -20.89 40.54 -5.45
CA LYS A 145 -22.24 40.34 -6.02
C LYS A 145 -22.94 39.11 -5.43
N PHE A 146 -22.19 38.16 -4.88
CA PHE A 146 -22.69 36.86 -4.44
C PHE A 146 -22.70 36.78 -2.91
N ARG A 147 -23.61 37.55 -2.28
CA ARG A 147 -23.78 37.53 -0.82
C ARG A 147 -24.09 36.11 -0.32
N GLY A 148 -23.40 35.70 0.73
CA GLY A 148 -23.49 34.36 1.31
C GLY A 148 -22.54 33.33 0.69
N PHE A 149 -21.74 33.69 -0.31
CA PHE A 149 -20.64 32.86 -0.82
C PHE A 149 -19.30 33.31 -0.23
N TYR A 150 -18.46 32.35 0.12
CA TYR A 150 -17.17 32.59 0.76
C TYR A 150 -16.09 31.73 0.12
N ILE A 151 -14.90 32.30 -0.03
CA ILE A 151 -13.72 31.59 -0.52
C ILE A 151 -12.93 31.07 0.69
N GLN A 152 -12.71 29.77 0.72
CA GLN A 152 -11.88 29.11 1.71
C GLN A 152 -10.59 28.62 1.07
N ARG A 153 -9.45 29.04 1.62
CA ARG A 153 -8.14 28.55 1.16
C ARG A 153 -7.96 27.09 1.57
N ARG A 154 -7.54 26.28 0.62
CA ARG A 154 -7.21 24.86 0.76
C ARG A 154 -5.90 24.57 0.04
N THR A 155 -5.48 23.32 0.11
CA THR A 155 -4.41 22.81 -0.72
C THR A 155 -4.89 21.58 -1.47
N ILE A 156 -4.46 21.45 -2.72
CA ILE A 156 -4.61 20.22 -3.49
C ILE A 156 -3.26 19.52 -3.59
N ARG A 157 -3.28 18.19 -3.54
CA ARG A 157 -2.10 17.37 -3.74
C ARG A 157 -1.69 17.41 -5.22
N GLN A 158 -0.40 17.57 -5.48
CA GLN A 158 0.21 17.50 -6.81
C GLN A 158 1.32 16.47 -6.82
N TYR A 159 1.50 15.84 -7.98
CA TYR A 159 2.54 14.84 -8.22
C TYR A 159 3.54 15.42 -9.22
N SER A 160 4.83 15.28 -8.98
CA SER A 160 5.83 15.83 -9.91
C SER A 160 6.02 14.96 -11.16
N TYR A 161 5.65 13.68 -11.08
CA TYR A 161 5.91 12.67 -12.10
C TYR A 161 4.66 11.83 -12.37
N ASN A 162 4.50 11.39 -13.61
CA ASN A 162 3.42 10.49 -14.04
C ASN A 162 3.76 9.02 -13.74
N ALA A 163 4.25 8.74 -12.53
CA ALA A 163 4.75 7.43 -12.13
C ALA A 163 4.47 7.15 -10.64
N ALA A 164 4.74 5.93 -10.19
CA ALA A 164 4.65 5.51 -8.79
C ALA A 164 3.24 5.58 -8.16
N ALA A 165 2.18 5.62 -8.96
CA ALA A 165 0.81 5.85 -8.46
C ALA A 165 0.37 4.86 -7.35
N HIS A 166 0.74 3.57 -7.48
CA HIS A 166 0.44 2.56 -6.47
C HIS A 166 1.28 2.67 -5.18
N ALA A 167 2.50 3.19 -5.30
CA ALA A 167 3.41 3.38 -4.19
C ALA A 167 3.03 4.65 -3.42
N LEU A 168 2.87 5.77 -4.11
CA LEU A 168 2.50 7.06 -3.52
C LEU A 168 1.06 7.04 -2.98
N GLY A 169 0.13 6.50 -3.78
CA GLY A 169 -1.28 6.48 -3.47
C GLY A 169 -2.00 7.77 -3.89
N ASP A 170 -3.21 7.96 -3.35
CA ASP A 170 -4.04 9.12 -3.59
C ASP A 170 -4.79 9.55 -2.32
N ILE A 171 -5.34 10.76 -2.35
CA ILE A 171 -6.24 11.27 -1.31
C ILE A 171 -7.68 11.30 -1.84
N GLY A 172 -8.65 11.18 -0.94
CA GLY A 172 -10.06 11.31 -1.27
C GLY A 172 -10.87 11.78 -0.07
N GLU A 173 -12.10 12.23 -0.31
CA GLU A 173 -12.99 12.69 0.76
C GLU A 173 -13.19 11.58 1.80
N VAL A 174 -13.20 11.96 3.08
CA VAL A 174 -13.45 11.07 4.19
C VAL A 174 -14.88 10.50 4.12
N SER A 175 -15.00 9.20 4.28
CA SER A 175 -16.27 8.49 4.34
C SER A 175 -16.81 8.44 5.77
N ALA A 176 -18.11 8.18 5.93
CA ALA A 176 -18.73 8.01 7.25
C ALA A 176 -18.00 6.95 8.09
N LYS A 177 -17.62 5.83 7.46
CA LYS A 177 -16.87 4.75 8.12
C LYS A 177 -15.48 5.19 8.60
N GLU A 178 -14.79 6.03 7.85
CA GLU A 178 -13.47 6.54 8.25
C GLU A 178 -13.60 7.55 9.40
N MET A 179 -14.64 8.38 9.41
CA MET A 179 -14.93 9.27 10.55
C MET A 179 -15.34 8.48 11.80
N GLU A 180 -16.13 7.42 11.66
CA GLU A 180 -16.50 6.53 12.78
C GLU A 180 -15.31 5.76 13.35
N ALA A 181 -14.33 5.42 12.51
CA ALA A 181 -13.09 4.75 12.93
C ALA A 181 -12.04 5.72 13.48
N ASP A 182 -12.25 7.03 13.34
CA ASP A 182 -11.35 8.06 13.83
C ASP A 182 -11.63 8.37 15.31
N GLU A 183 -11.00 7.59 16.19
CA GLU A 183 -11.13 7.73 17.66
C GLU A 183 -10.71 9.12 18.16
N GLU A 184 -9.84 9.82 17.42
CA GLU A 184 -9.33 11.15 17.77
C GLU A 184 -10.31 12.27 17.36
N GLY A 185 -11.34 11.97 16.55
CA GLY A 185 -12.30 12.97 16.05
C GLY A 185 -11.67 14.06 15.18
N TYR A 186 -10.54 13.75 14.53
CA TYR A 186 -9.80 14.66 13.67
C TYR A 186 -10.58 15.02 12.41
N TYR A 187 -11.21 14.05 11.76
CA TYR A 187 -11.89 14.25 10.48
C TYR A 187 -13.33 14.71 10.67
N ILE A 188 -13.69 15.71 9.86
CA ILE A 188 -15.07 16.11 9.62
C ILE A 188 -15.42 15.91 8.15
N ARG A 189 -16.72 15.89 7.85
CA ARG A 189 -17.20 15.74 6.48
C ARG A 189 -16.63 16.84 5.57
N GLY A 190 -16.19 16.46 4.38
CA GLY A 190 -15.49 17.34 3.44
C GLY A 190 -13.97 17.37 3.60
N ASP A 191 -13.42 16.75 4.65
CA ASP A 191 -11.98 16.53 4.75
C ASP A 191 -11.49 15.46 3.79
N TYR A 192 -10.18 15.50 3.52
CA TYR A 192 -9.50 14.52 2.68
C TYR A 192 -8.58 13.64 3.52
N VAL A 193 -8.56 12.35 3.18
CA VAL A 193 -7.75 11.32 3.82
C VAL A 193 -7.08 10.47 2.73
N GLY A 194 -5.87 9.98 3.01
CA GLY A 194 -5.14 9.03 2.16
C GLY A 194 -5.91 7.73 1.97
N LYS A 195 -6.11 7.35 0.71
CA LYS A 195 -6.90 6.18 0.32
C LYS A 195 -6.06 4.97 -0.03
N LEU A 196 -4.87 5.19 -0.57
CA LEU A 196 -3.93 4.16 -1.03
C LEU A 196 -2.49 4.56 -0.72
N GLY A 197 -1.55 3.64 -0.96
CA GLY A 197 -0.11 3.91 -0.93
C GLY A 197 0.42 4.48 0.38
N VAL A 198 1.52 5.23 0.28
CA VAL A 198 2.14 5.99 1.37
C VAL A 198 1.16 7.00 1.96
N GLU A 199 0.35 7.67 1.12
CA GLU A 199 -0.65 8.63 1.59
C GLU A 199 -1.57 8.05 2.66
N LYS A 200 -1.97 6.78 2.52
CA LYS A 200 -2.80 6.07 3.51
C LYS A 200 -1.99 5.55 4.69
N SER A 201 -0.87 4.87 4.45
CA SER A 201 -0.09 4.25 5.53
C SER A 201 0.46 5.27 6.52
N TYR A 202 0.87 6.44 6.03
CA TYR A 202 1.52 7.49 6.82
C TYR A 202 0.61 8.71 7.01
N GLU A 203 -0.71 8.54 6.86
CA GLU A 203 -1.73 9.58 7.00
C GLU A 203 -1.55 10.41 8.28
N LYS A 204 -1.31 9.76 9.43
CA LYS A 204 -1.15 10.45 10.71
C LYS A 204 0.03 11.43 10.73
N TYR A 205 1.12 11.11 10.05
CA TYR A 205 2.28 11.98 9.94
C TYR A 205 2.06 13.07 8.89
N LEU A 206 1.47 12.70 7.76
CA LEU A 206 1.26 13.60 6.63
C LEU A 206 0.21 14.66 6.92
N ARG A 207 -0.87 14.35 7.66
CA ARG A 207 -2.03 15.23 7.80
C ARG A 207 -1.80 16.48 8.65
N GLY A 208 -0.80 16.50 9.53
CA GLY A 208 -0.56 17.59 10.48
C GLY A 208 -1.67 17.72 11.53
N GLU A 209 -1.69 18.84 12.23
CA GLU A 209 -2.70 19.15 13.26
C GLU A 209 -3.50 20.38 12.88
N LYS A 210 -4.83 20.30 13.05
CA LYS A 210 -5.74 21.41 12.77
C LYS A 210 -5.60 22.50 13.83
N GLY A 211 -5.51 23.73 13.35
CA GLY A 211 -5.65 24.90 14.18
C GLY A 211 -7.12 25.31 14.31
N ILE A 212 -7.39 26.22 15.24
CA ILE A 212 -8.71 26.78 15.49
C ILE A 212 -8.58 28.27 15.77
N GLU A 213 -9.34 29.08 15.04
CA GLU A 213 -9.63 30.47 15.39
C GLU A 213 -11.02 30.52 16.02
N ILE A 214 -11.15 31.11 17.20
CA ILE A 214 -12.42 31.28 17.89
C ILE A 214 -12.90 32.70 17.64
N LEU A 215 -13.94 32.86 16.83
CA LEU A 215 -14.47 34.16 16.42
C LEU A 215 -15.79 34.45 17.14
N LEU A 216 -15.98 35.69 17.60
CA LEU A 216 -17.22 36.15 18.21
C LEU A 216 -18.24 36.54 17.14
N ARG A 217 -19.49 36.12 17.31
CA ARG A 217 -20.64 36.46 16.49
C ARG A 217 -21.66 37.27 17.26
N ASP A 218 -22.23 38.27 16.61
CA ASP A 218 -23.41 38.96 17.13
C ASP A 218 -24.70 38.14 16.91
N ALA A 219 -25.83 38.62 17.45
CA ALA A 219 -27.14 37.99 17.28
C ALA A 219 -27.62 37.89 15.81
N HIS A 220 -26.98 38.62 14.90
CA HIS A 220 -27.24 38.59 13.46
C HIS A 220 -26.22 37.73 12.70
N GLY A 221 -25.27 37.08 13.39
CA GLY A 221 -24.25 36.19 12.84
C GLY A 221 -22.99 36.87 12.30
N ARG A 222 -22.82 38.19 12.48
CA ARG A 222 -21.65 38.93 11.98
C ARG A 222 -20.45 38.70 12.89
N ILE A 223 -19.27 38.53 12.30
CA ILE A 223 -18.01 38.38 13.03
C ILE A 223 -17.63 39.72 13.64
N GLN A 224 -17.52 39.78 14.97
CA GLN A 224 -17.14 40.98 15.74
C GLN A 224 -15.64 41.02 16.04
N GLY A 225 -14.95 39.88 15.95
CA GLY A 225 -13.52 39.76 16.22
C GLY A 225 -13.14 38.38 16.73
N HIS A 226 -11.90 38.24 17.19
CA HIS A 226 -11.43 37.05 17.89
C HIS A 226 -11.93 37.04 19.34
N TYR A 227 -12.23 35.86 19.88
CA TYR A 227 -12.59 35.70 21.27
C TYR A 227 -11.36 35.96 22.15
N MET A 228 -11.50 36.86 23.13
CA MET A 228 -10.41 37.24 24.06
C MET A 228 -9.12 37.62 23.31
N ASP A 229 -9.26 38.40 22.22
CA ASP A 229 -8.16 38.84 21.37
C ASP A 229 -7.25 37.70 20.84
N GLY A 230 -7.81 36.49 20.71
CA GLY A 230 -7.12 35.32 20.14
C GLY A 230 -6.32 34.50 21.16
N GLU A 231 -6.45 34.74 22.47
CA GLU A 231 -5.77 33.96 23.52
C GLU A 231 -6.03 32.45 23.41
N TYR A 232 -7.22 32.07 22.94
CA TYR A 232 -7.64 30.68 22.78
C TYR A 232 -7.45 30.13 21.35
N ASP A 233 -6.92 30.95 20.44
CA ASP A 233 -6.63 30.51 19.08
C ASP A 233 -5.42 29.57 19.10
N ARG A 234 -5.50 28.50 18.31
CA ARG A 234 -4.39 27.56 18.14
C ARG A 234 -3.98 27.55 16.67
N PRO A 235 -2.71 27.86 16.33
CA PRO A 235 -2.25 27.75 14.96
C PRO A 235 -2.25 26.29 14.51
N SER A 236 -2.40 26.06 13.21
CA SER A 236 -2.23 24.72 12.65
C SER A 236 -0.76 24.29 12.65
N VAL A 237 -0.51 23.00 12.81
CA VAL A 237 0.84 22.42 12.74
C VAL A 237 0.96 21.68 11.41
N PRO A 238 1.91 22.04 10.53
CA PRO A 238 2.12 21.32 9.27
C PRO A 238 2.42 19.84 9.49
N GLY A 239 1.99 19.02 8.52
CA GLY A 239 2.36 17.62 8.49
C GLY A 239 3.86 17.42 8.26
N LYS A 240 4.35 16.27 8.71
CA LYS A 240 5.75 15.88 8.60
C LYS A 240 6.09 15.45 7.18
N ASN A 241 7.21 15.93 6.67
CA ASN A 241 7.73 15.47 5.39
C ASN A 241 8.22 14.03 5.48
N LEU A 242 8.13 13.30 4.38
CA LEU A 242 8.61 11.92 4.25
C LEU A 242 9.69 11.84 3.18
N THR A 243 10.75 11.09 3.46
CA THR A 243 11.72 10.66 2.46
C THR A 243 11.49 9.18 2.18
N LEU A 244 11.17 8.84 0.94
CA LEU A 244 11.00 7.45 0.50
C LEU A 244 12.35 6.82 0.15
N SER A 245 12.45 5.51 0.25
CA SER A 245 13.54 4.72 -0.32
C SER A 245 13.45 4.55 -1.83
N LEU A 246 12.30 4.91 -2.42
CA LEU A 246 12.05 4.82 -3.84
C LEU A 246 13.02 5.72 -4.62
N ASP A 247 13.58 5.18 -5.70
CA ASP A 247 14.31 5.93 -6.72
C ASP A 247 13.36 6.16 -7.90
N ILE A 248 13.04 7.42 -8.19
CA ILE A 248 12.04 7.74 -9.20
C ILE A 248 12.48 7.41 -10.62
N ASP A 249 13.79 7.51 -10.91
CA ASP A 249 14.31 7.20 -12.25
C ASP A 249 14.25 5.68 -12.49
N LEU A 250 14.59 4.90 -11.46
CA LEU A 250 14.46 3.44 -11.48
C LEU A 250 12.98 3.02 -11.60
N GLN A 251 12.08 3.65 -10.85
CA GLN A 251 10.63 3.40 -10.93
C GLN A 251 10.09 3.67 -12.35
N MET A 252 10.43 4.83 -12.93
CA MET A 252 10.01 5.20 -14.28
C MET A 252 10.57 4.24 -15.34
N LEU A 253 11.81 3.78 -15.20
CA LEU A 253 12.37 2.75 -16.08
C LEU A 253 11.57 1.45 -15.99
N GLY A 254 11.24 1.00 -14.78
CA GLY A 254 10.44 -0.23 -14.60
C GLY A 254 9.04 -0.13 -15.19
N GLU A 255 8.36 1.02 -15.02
CA GLU A 255 7.06 1.31 -15.64
C GLU A 255 7.16 1.36 -17.17
N ARG A 256 8.22 1.96 -17.69
CA ARG A 256 8.53 2.01 -19.13
C ARG A 256 8.71 0.60 -19.73
N LEU A 257 9.47 -0.27 -19.06
CA LEU A 257 9.71 -1.65 -19.51
C LEU A 257 8.44 -2.51 -19.51
N LEU A 258 7.54 -2.29 -18.54
CA LEU A 258 6.26 -2.99 -18.46
C LEU A 258 5.14 -2.37 -19.30
N LYS A 259 5.42 -1.30 -20.06
CA LYS A 259 4.44 -0.73 -21.00
C LYS A 259 3.90 -1.83 -21.92
N ASN A 260 2.57 -1.85 -22.08
CA ASN A 260 1.82 -2.86 -22.84
C ASN A 260 1.96 -4.31 -22.33
N LYS A 261 2.33 -4.51 -21.07
CA LYS A 261 2.49 -5.81 -20.43
C LYS A 261 1.81 -5.80 -19.07
N ILE A 262 1.27 -6.93 -18.65
CA ILE A 262 0.67 -7.11 -17.33
C ILE A 262 1.75 -7.74 -16.44
N GLY A 263 1.97 -7.20 -15.25
CA GLY A 263 3.04 -7.70 -14.39
C GLY A 263 3.44 -6.74 -13.28
N SER A 264 4.63 -6.99 -12.73
CA SER A 264 5.22 -6.16 -11.69
C SER A 264 6.75 -6.31 -11.64
N ILE A 265 7.41 -5.29 -11.10
CA ILE A 265 8.84 -5.31 -10.78
C ILE A 265 8.99 -4.79 -9.36
N VAL A 266 9.74 -5.51 -8.53
CA VAL A 266 10.05 -5.10 -7.16
C VAL A 266 11.55 -5.16 -6.96
N ALA A 267 12.16 -4.05 -6.55
CA ALA A 267 13.57 -4.00 -6.19
C ALA A 267 13.74 -3.59 -4.72
N ILE A 268 14.62 -4.27 -4.01
CA ILE A 268 14.89 -4.10 -2.59
C ILE A 268 16.41 -3.95 -2.41
N GLU A 269 16.84 -3.02 -1.58
CA GLU A 269 18.22 -2.96 -1.10
C GLU A 269 18.41 -4.02 0.00
N PRO A 270 19.25 -5.06 -0.21
CA PRO A 270 19.28 -6.20 0.71
C PRO A 270 19.68 -5.83 2.14
N GLU A 271 20.64 -4.92 2.29
CA GLU A 271 21.22 -4.52 3.58
C GLU A 271 20.20 -3.87 4.52
N THR A 272 19.26 -3.09 3.97
CA THR A 272 18.34 -2.24 4.73
C THR A 272 16.89 -2.69 4.62
N GLY A 273 16.50 -3.45 3.60
CA GLY A 273 15.10 -3.75 3.29
C GLY A 273 14.37 -2.58 2.60
N GLU A 274 15.08 -1.50 2.27
CA GLU A 274 14.52 -0.37 1.53
C GLU A 274 13.97 -0.81 0.15
N ILE A 275 12.70 -0.51 -0.14
CA ILE A 275 12.10 -0.76 -1.46
C ILE A 275 12.52 0.35 -2.41
N LEU A 276 13.37 0.00 -3.37
CA LEU A 276 13.93 0.93 -4.35
C LEU A 276 12.95 1.23 -5.50
N CYS A 277 12.10 0.26 -5.82
CA CYS A 277 11.17 0.30 -6.92
C CYS A 277 10.01 -0.67 -6.67
N LEU A 278 8.78 -0.22 -6.90
CA LEU A 278 7.54 -0.97 -6.70
C LEU A 278 6.59 -0.73 -7.88
N VAL A 279 6.82 -1.44 -8.98
CA VAL A 279 6.08 -1.27 -10.22
C VAL A 279 4.96 -2.29 -10.29
N SER A 280 3.77 -1.82 -10.67
CA SER A 280 2.64 -2.65 -11.06
C SER A 280 2.19 -2.19 -12.45
N SER A 281 1.87 -3.15 -13.32
CA SER A 281 1.40 -2.86 -14.66
C SER A 281 0.17 -3.73 -15.01
N PRO A 282 -0.87 -3.16 -15.65
CA PRO A 282 -0.97 -1.76 -16.07
C PRO A 282 -1.07 -0.80 -14.87
N ASN A 283 -0.43 0.36 -15.00
CA ASN A 283 -0.49 1.46 -14.04
C ASN A 283 -1.46 2.55 -14.55
N TYR A 284 -1.67 3.60 -13.76
CA TYR A 284 -2.37 4.82 -14.14
C TYR A 284 -1.55 6.05 -13.79
N ASP A 285 -1.85 7.18 -14.45
CA ASP A 285 -1.25 8.46 -14.12
C ASP A 285 -1.83 9.00 -12.79
N PRO A 286 -1.01 9.25 -11.76
CA PRO A 286 -1.49 9.77 -10.47
C PRO A 286 -2.23 11.12 -10.59
N HIS A 287 -1.98 11.92 -11.63
CA HIS A 287 -2.72 13.16 -11.90
C HIS A 287 -4.19 12.93 -12.24
N LEU A 288 -4.59 11.72 -12.63
CA LEU A 288 -6.01 11.40 -12.82
C LEU A 288 -6.76 11.28 -11.49
N MET A 289 -6.03 11.08 -10.38
CA MET A 289 -6.58 10.83 -9.06
C MET A 289 -6.56 12.08 -8.17
N ILE A 290 -6.40 13.27 -8.76
CA ILE A 290 -6.51 14.56 -8.07
C ILE A 290 -7.75 15.33 -8.53
N GLY A 291 -8.20 16.25 -7.68
CA GLY A 291 -9.17 17.26 -8.07
C GLY A 291 -10.60 16.74 -8.25
N ARG A 292 -11.43 17.60 -8.84
CA ARG A 292 -12.87 17.39 -9.06
C ARG A 292 -13.18 16.17 -9.95
N GLN A 293 -12.25 15.77 -10.81
CA GLN A 293 -12.44 14.65 -11.74
C GLN A 293 -12.08 13.29 -11.14
N ARG A 294 -11.45 13.25 -9.95
CA ARG A 294 -11.02 12.01 -9.27
C ARG A 294 -12.10 10.95 -9.21
N GLY A 295 -13.34 11.31 -8.87
CA GLY A 295 -14.45 10.35 -8.78
C GLY A 295 -14.80 9.68 -10.11
N LYS A 296 -14.82 10.47 -11.21
CA LYS A 296 -15.08 9.97 -12.57
C LYS A 296 -13.93 9.08 -13.06
N ASN A 297 -12.68 9.53 -12.85
CA ASN A 297 -11.48 8.82 -13.26
C ASN A 297 -11.32 7.51 -12.50
N HIS A 298 -11.56 7.51 -11.19
CA HIS A 298 -11.56 6.30 -10.38
C HIS A 298 -12.58 5.27 -10.88
N LEU A 299 -13.80 5.70 -11.20
CA LEU A 299 -14.83 4.81 -11.76
C LEU A 299 -14.43 4.24 -13.12
N ALA A 300 -13.76 5.03 -13.97
CA ALA A 300 -13.24 4.56 -15.26
C ALA A 300 -12.15 3.50 -15.06
N LEU A 301 -11.16 3.77 -14.19
CA LEU A 301 -10.08 2.84 -13.86
C LEU A 301 -10.58 1.57 -13.18
N GLN A 302 -11.63 1.66 -12.35
CA GLN A 302 -12.27 0.50 -11.71
C GLN A 302 -12.98 -0.41 -12.72
N ARG A 303 -13.57 0.16 -13.77
CA ARG A 303 -14.28 -0.58 -14.83
C ARG A 303 -13.34 -1.13 -15.91
N ASP A 304 -12.08 -0.69 -15.91
CA ASP A 304 -11.09 -1.18 -16.87
C ASP A 304 -10.79 -2.67 -16.62
N MET A 305 -10.95 -3.47 -17.68
CA MET A 305 -10.77 -4.92 -17.64
C MET A 305 -9.33 -5.33 -17.30
N THR A 306 -8.35 -4.47 -17.54
CA THR A 306 -6.94 -4.72 -17.24
C THR A 306 -6.57 -4.47 -15.77
N LYS A 307 -7.53 -3.99 -14.96
CA LYS A 307 -7.40 -3.77 -13.51
C LYS A 307 -6.19 -2.90 -13.16
N PRO A 308 -6.10 -1.65 -13.67
CA PRO A 308 -4.98 -0.76 -13.40
C PRO A 308 -4.93 -0.27 -11.94
N LEU A 309 -6.01 -0.40 -11.16
CA LEU A 309 -6.01 -0.07 -9.72
C LEU A 309 -5.39 -1.17 -8.84
N LEU A 310 -5.17 -2.37 -9.39
CA LEU A 310 -4.59 -3.49 -8.64
C LEU A 310 -3.08 -3.33 -8.52
N ASN A 311 -2.57 -3.19 -7.29
CA ASN A 311 -1.14 -3.25 -7.03
C ASN A 311 -0.65 -4.71 -7.09
N ARG A 312 -0.21 -5.16 -8.26
CA ARG A 312 0.24 -6.55 -8.48
C ARG A 312 1.49 -6.92 -7.70
N ALA A 313 2.34 -5.95 -7.35
CA ALA A 313 3.54 -6.21 -6.56
C ALA A 313 3.22 -6.73 -5.13
N LEU A 314 2.11 -6.25 -4.54
CA LEU A 314 1.69 -6.59 -3.17
C LEU A 314 0.47 -7.53 -3.12
N MET A 315 -0.42 -7.40 -4.10
CA MET A 315 -1.72 -8.07 -4.14
C MET A 315 -1.81 -9.19 -5.18
N GLY A 316 -0.90 -9.19 -6.16
CA GLY A 316 -0.80 -10.26 -7.14
C GLY A 316 -0.20 -11.49 -6.47
N VAL A 317 -0.94 -12.60 -6.52
CA VAL A 317 -0.58 -13.84 -5.84
C VAL A 317 -0.49 -14.91 -6.91
N TYR A 318 0.74 -15.33 -7.22
CA TYR A 318 1.05 -16.19 -8.35
C TYR A 318 1.93 -17.37 -7.95
N PRO A 319 1.96 -18.47 -8.71
CA PRO A 319 2.97 -19.49 -8.51
C PRO A 319 4.38 -18.90 -8.72
N PRO A 320 5.30 -19.02 -7.74
CA PRO A 320 6.66 -18.48 -7.89
C PRO A 320 7.49 -19.22 -8.95
N GLY A 321 7.06 -20.44 -9.32
CA GLY A 321 7.74 -21.29 -10.28
C GLY A 321 9.20 -21.56 -9.89
N SER A 322 10.08 -21.66 -10.88
CA SER A 322 11.48 -22.05 -10.65
C SER A 322 12.31 -21.10 -9.79
N THR A 323 11.84 -19.90 -9.44
CA THR A 323 12.51 -19.05 -8.44
C THR A 323 12.52 -19.72 -7.06
N PHE A 324 11.45 -20.45 -6.73
CA PHE A 324 11.24 -21.14 -5.46
C PHE A 324 12.23 -22.29 -5.19
N LYS A 325 12.83 -22.84 -6.25
CA LYS A 325 13.84 -23.92 -6.15
C LYS A 325 15.06 -23.53 -5.31
N THR A 326 15.38 -22.24 -5.24
CA THR A 326 16.46 -21.75 -4.38
C THR A 326 16.14 -21.98 -2.90
N ALA A 327 14.93 -21.63 -2.46
CA ALA A 327 14.44 -21.92 -1.11
C ALA A 327 14.34 -23.42 -0.80
N GLN A 328 13.93 -24.23 -1.80
CA GLN A 328 13.91 -25.69 -1.69
C GLN A 328 15.33 -26.26 -1.50
N GLY A 329 16.29 -25.82 -2.31
CA GLY A 329 17.69 -26.24 -2.19
C GLY A 329 18.29 -25.92 -0.81
N LEU A 330 18.02 -24.71 -0.29
CA LEU A 330 18.41 -24.31 1.06
C LEU A 330 17.81 -25.23 2.13
N THR A 331 16.53 -25.57 1.99
CA THR A 331 15.82 -26.43 2.95
C THR A 331 16.36 -27.85 2.92
N PHE A 332 16.64 -28.41 1.73
CA PHE A 332 17.22 -29.74 1.60
C PHE A 332 18.64 -29.82 2.18
N LEU A 333 19.43 -28.75 2.02
CA LEU A 333 20.76 -28.65 2.63
C LEU A 333 20.67 -28.58 4.15
N GLN A 334 19.82 -27.71 4.69
CA GLN A 334 19.62 -27.55 6.14
C GLN A 334 19.17 -28.85 6.80
N GLU A 335 18.26 -29.56 6.15
CA GLU A 335 17.72 -30.82 6.63
C GLU A 335 18.62 -32.02 6.28
N GLY A 336 19.79 -31.83 5.67
CA GLY A 336 20.72 -32.92 5.33
C GLY A 336 20.17 -33.94 4.33
N ILE A 337 19.12 -33.59 3.58
CA ILE A 337 18.53 -34.42 2.51
C ILE A 337 19.49 -34.51 1.32
N ILE A 338 20.23 -33.42 1.10
CA ILE A 338 21.31 -33.31 0.13
C ILE A 338 22.52 -32.65 0.78
N THR A 339 23.67 -32.79 0.13
CA THR A 339 24.89 -32.02 0.34
C THR A 339 25.20 -31.24 -0.94
N GLU A 340 26.21 -30.39 -0.91
CA GLU A 340 26.61 -29.56 -2.05
C GLU A 340 26.98 -30.40 -3.29
N GLN A 341 27.56 -31.58 -3.07
CA GLN A 341 28.13 -32.44 -4.10
C GLN A 341 27.35 -33.75 -4.32
N SER A 342 26.52 -34.16 -3.36
CA SER A 342 25.83 -35.46 -3.38
C SER A 342 24.45 -35.38 -2.74
N PRO A 343 23.44 -36.09 -3.25
CA PRO A 343 23.46 -36.92 -4.46
C PRO A 343 23.46 -36.08 -5.73
N ALA A 344 24.01 -36.65 -6.81
CA ALA A 344 23.66 -36.21 -8.15
C ALA A 344 22.38 -36.93 -8.59
N PHE A 345 21.36 -36.19 -9.02
CA PHE A 345 20.08 -36.77 -9.45
C PHE A 345 19.99 -36.91 -10.96
N PRO A 346 19.34 -37.99 -11.47
CA PRO A 346 19.10 -38.16 -12.89
C PRO A 346 17.96 -37.26 -13.38
N CYS A 347 18.08 -36.79 -14.61
CA CYS A 347 17.05 -36.08 -15.35
C CYS A 347 17.02 -36.61 -16.80
N SER A 348 15.93 -37.27 -17.18
CA SER A 348 15.70 -37.73 -18.55
C SER A 348 14.57 -36.91 -19.17
N HIS A 349 14.79 -35.60 -19.33
CA HIS A 349 13.72 -34.63 -19.65
C HIS A 349 12.58 -34.58 -18.61
N GLY A 350 12.85 -35.00 -17.38
CA GLY A 350 11.84 -34.99 -16.32
C GLY A 350 12.18 -35.86 -15.12
N PHE A 351 11.34 -35.73 -14.11
CA PHE A 351 11.20 -36.68 -13.01
C PHE A 351 10.18 -37.74 -13.40
N HIS A 352 10.57 -39.01 -13.37
CA HIS A 352 9.71 -40.14 -13.71
C HIS A 352 9.66 -41.11 -12.53
N TYR A 353 8.46 -41.34 -12.00
CA TYR A 353 8.21 -42.32 -10.94
C TYR A 353 6.90 -43.08 -11.22
N GLY A 354 7.01 -44.31 -11.70
CA GLY A 354 5.85 -45.07 -12.17
C GLY A 354 5.13 -44.33 -13.30
N ARG A 355 3.86 -43.97 -13.11
CA ARG A 355 3.07 -43.20 -14.07
C ARG A 355 3.19 -41.68 -13.90
N LEU A 356 3.77 -41.20 -12.80
CA LEU A 356 3.94 -39.78 -12.53
C LEU A 356 5.13 -39.25 -13.31
N THR A 357 4.88 -38.24 -14.14
CA THR A 357 5.92 -37.53 -14.90
C THR A 357 5.81 -36.04 -14.67
N VAL A 358 6.91 -35.42 -14.24
CA VAL A 358 7.06 -33.96 -14.21
C VAL A 358 8.14 -33.60 -15.21
N GLY A 359 7.76 -32.97 -16.33
CA GLY A 359 8.66 -32.64 -17.42
C GLY A 359 9.77 -31.66 -17.02
N CYS A 360 10.88 -31.70 -17.74
CA CYS A 360 12.02 -30.82 -17.61
C CYS A 360 12.58 -30.48 -19.00
N HIS A 361 13.21 -29.32 -19.14
CA HIS A 361 13.93 -28.96 -20.36
C HIS A 361 15.28 -29.68 -20.45
N ALA A 362 15.88 -29.67 -21.64
CA ALA A 362 17.14 -30.34 -21.92
C ALA A 362 18.34 -29.67 -21.21
N HIS A 363 19.17 -30.48 -20.56
CA HIS A 363 20.44 -30.10 -19.94
C HIS A 363 21.27 -31.37 -19.62
N GLY A 364 22.54 -31.22 -19.25
CA GLY A 364 23.37 -32.37 -18.82
C GLY A 364 22.83 -33.04 -17.55
N SER A 365 23.03 -34.35 -17.40
CA SER A 365 22.56 -35.15 -16.26
C SER A 365 23.45 -36.39 -16.09
N PRO A 366 23.63 -36.93 -14.86
CA PRO A 366 23.07 -36.48 -13.57
C PRO A 366 23.71 -35.19 -13.05
N LEU A 367 23.03 -34.47 -12.17
CA LEU A 367 23.49 -33.17 -11.66
C LEU A 367 23.49 -33.10 -10.13
N PRO A 368 24.55 -32.55 -9.49
CA PRO A 368 24.50 -32.06 -8.11
C PRO A 368 23.77 -30.70 -8.01
N LEU A 369 23.67 -30.13 -6.81
CA LEU A 369 22.83 -28.96 -6.51
C LEU A 369 23.17 -27.71 -7.35
N ILE A 370 24.45 -27.33 -7.39
CA ILE A 370 24.90 -26.09 -8.06
C ILE A 370 24.48 -26.07 -9.55
N PRO A 371 24.83 -27.08 -10.37
CA PRO A 371 24.41 -27.07 -11.76
C PRO A 371 22.90 -27.33 -11.93
N ALA A 372 22.23 -28.00 -10.98
CA ALA A 372 20.76 -28.09 -10.98
C ALA A 372 20.08 -26.73 -10.78
N ILE A 373 20.62 -25.84 -9.96
CA ILE A 373 20.15 -24.45 -9.84
C ILE A 373 20.47 -23.67 -11.13
N ALA A 374 21.71 -23.77 -11.62
CA ALA A 374 22.18 -23.05 -12.81
C ALA A 374 21.35 -23.35 -14.06
N THR A 375 21.06 -24.64 -14.27
CA THR A 375 20.26 -25.14 -15.38
C THR A 375 18.77 -25.20 -15.05
N SER A 376 18.34 -24.94 -13.81
CA SER A 376 16.94 -25.00 -13.40
C SER A 376 16.29 -26.39 -13.52
N CYS A 377 17.02 -27.48 -13.29
CA CYS A 377 16.52 -28.85 -13.42
C CYS A 377 15.28 -29.11 -12.53
N ASN A 378 14.12 -29.46 -13.10
CA ASN A 378 12.92 -29.85 -12.33
C ASN A 378 13.14 -31.18 -11.58
N SER A 379 13.75 -32.16 -12.25
CA SER A 379 13.93 -33.51 -11.69
C SER A 379 14.69 -33.51 -10.37
N TYR A 380 15.75 -32.69 -10.27
CA TYR A 380 16.55 -32.57 -9.06
C TYR A 380 15.72 -32.21 -7.83
N PHE A 381 14.86 -31.19 -7.94
CA PHE A 381 14.04 -30.73 -6.81
C PHE A 381 12.89 -31.69 -6.50
N CYS A 382 12.31 -32.36 -7.53
CA CYS A 382 11.34 -33.43 -7.31
C CYS A 382 11.96 -34.58 -6.50
N TRP A 383 13.16 -35.04 -6.87
CA TRP A 383 13.88 -36.07 -6.12
C TRP A 383 14.21 -35.63 -4.70
N GLY A 384 14.63 -34.37 -4.50
CA GLY A 384 14.89 -33.81 -3.17
C GLY A 384 13.65 -33.83 -2.28
N LEU A 385 12.50 -33.36 -2.78
CA LEU A 385 11.24 -33.38 -2.03
C LEU A 385 10.78 -34.81 -1.73
N PHE A 386 10.86 -35.70 -2.73
CA PHE A 386 10.51 -37.11 -2.56
C PHE A 386 11.36 -37.77 -1.47
N ARG A 387 12.67 -37.53 -1.45
CA ARG A 387 13.56 -38.03 -0.40
C ARG A 387 13.22 -37.44 0.97
N MET A 388 12.98 -36.14 1.06
CA MET A 388 12.60 -35.48 2.32
C MET A 388 11.32 -36.09 2.90
N PHE A 389 10.28 -36.27 2.09
CA PHE A 389 8.99 -36.77 2.57
C PHE A 389 9.00 -38.29 2.83
N GLY A 390 9.96 -39.01 2.24
CA GLY A 390 10.23 -40.42 2.51
C GLY A 390 11.25 -40.67 3.63
N ASP A 391 11.85 -39.63 4.19
CA ASP A 391 12.88 -39.77 5.22
C ASP A 391 12.26 -40.21 6.54
N ARG A 392 12.83 -41.29 7.11
CA ARG A 392 12.36 -41.90 8.35
C ARG A 392 12.45 -40.93 9.54
N LYS A 393 13.33 -39.93 9.51
CA LYS A 393 13.49 -38.98 10.63
C LYS A 393 12.22 -38.19 10.95
N TYR A 394 11.32 -38.01 9.99
CA TYR A 394 10.07 -37.29 10.22
C TYR A 394 8.92 -38.20 10.68
N GLY A 395 9.03 -39.52 10.48
CA GLY A 395 8.01 -40.51 10.82
C GLY A 395 6.77 -40.50 9.91
N SER A 396 6.35 -39.34 9.38
CA SER A 396 5.20 -39.21 8.48
C SER A 396 5.36 -38.05 7.47
N PRO A 397 4.66 -38.09 6.32
CA PRO A 397 4.59 -36.97 5.39
C PRO A 397 4.03 -35.68 6.02
N GLN A 398 3.10 -35.81 6.98
CA GLN A 398 2.51 -34.68 7.72
C GLN A 398 3.55 -33.94 8.56
N ASN A 399 4.47 -34.67 9.18
CA ASN A 399 5.57 -34.05 9.93
C ASN A 399 6.59 -33.44 8.98
N ALA A 400 6.95 -34.14 7.90
CA ALA A 400 7.89 -33.64 6.89
C ALA A 400 7.42 -32.32 6.26
N ILE A 401 6.13 -32.22 5.89
CA ILE A 401 5.59 -30.95 5.36
C ILE A 401 5.55 -29.85 6.41
N THR A 402 5.37 -30.19 7.69
CA THR A 402 5.36 -29.18 8.76
C THR A 402 6.73 -28.54 8.89
N VAL A 403 7.80 -29.35 8.95
CA VAL A 403 9.20 -28.87 8.97
C VAL A 403 9.50 -28.07 7.70
N TRP A 404 9.16 -28.61 6.52
CA TRP A 404 9.34 -27.92 5.24
C TRP A 404 8.65 -26.55 5.22
N LYS A 405 7.39 -26.49 5.66
CA LYS A 405 6.58 -25.26 5.71
C LYS A 405 7.18 -24.25 6.70
N ASP A 406 7.69 -24.70 7.84
CA ASP A 406 8.33 -23.81 8.82
C ASP A 406 9.61 -23.17 8.23
N HIS A 407 10.42 -23.93 7.48
CA HIS A 407 11.55 -23.36 6.73
C HIS A 407 11.10 -22.35 5.66
N MET A 408 10.06 -22.66 4.86
CA MET A 408 9.51 -21.74 3.87
C MET A 408 9.02 -20.44 4.50
N VAL A 409 8.32 -20.53 5.64
CA VAL A 409 7.83 -19.37 6.40
C VAL A 409 8.97 -18.53 6.94
N SER A 410 10.02 -19.18 7.48
CA SER A 410 11.20 -18.46 7.99
C SER A 410 11.95 -17.68 6.89
N GLN A 411 11.83 -18.11 5.63
CA GLN A 411 12.40 -17.45 4.45
C GLN A 411 11.49 -16.34 3.88
N GLY A 412 10.34 -16.06 4.51
CA GLY A 412 9.44 -14.96 4.14
C GLY A 412 8.21 -15.35 3.31
N PHE A 413 7.89 -16.63 3.18
CA PHE A 413 6.69 -17.09 2.43
C PHE A 413 5.47 -17.37 3.32
N GLY A 414 4.28 -17.41 2.71
CA GLY A 414 3.03 -17.90 3.32
C GLY A 414 2.35 -16.98 4.33
N TYR A 415 3.05 -15.94 4.78
CA TYR A 415 2.54 -14.86 5.62
C TYR A 415 2.95 -13.50 5.07
N LYS A 416 2.26 -12.46 5.54
CA LYS A 416 2.65 -11.07 5.26
C LYS A 416 4.05 -10.82 5.83
N LEU A 417 4.91 -10.20 5.04
CA LEU A 417 6.22 -9.73 5.47
C LEU A 417 6.07 -8.59 6.47
N GLY A 418 5.05 -7.74 6.30
CA GLY A 418 4.80 -6.56 7.13
C GLY A 418 5.25 -5.27 6.47
N VAL A 419 5.07 -5.15 5.15
CA VAL A 419 5.41 -3.91 4.42
C VAL A 419 4.57 -2.75 4.91
N ASP A 420 5.15 -1.54 4.90
CA ASP A 420 4.51 -0.29 5.30
C ASP A 420 3.52 0.27 4.26
N LEU A 421 2.93 -0.60 3.45
CA LEU A 421 1.95 -0.27 2.42
C LEU A 421 0.67 -1.09 2.57
N PRO A 422 -0.51 -0.52 2.27
CA PRO A 422 -1.76 -1.24 2.41
C PRO A 422 -1.92 -2.31 1.34
N GLY A 423 -2.69 -3.36 1.66
CA GLY A 423 -3.12 -4.35 0.67
C GLY A 423 -2.22 -5.58 0.53
N GLU A 424 -1.13 -5.69 1.30
CA GLU A 424 -0.26 -6.87 1.27
C GLU A 424 -1.06 -8.19 1.42
N LYS A 425 -0.85 -9.10 0.46
CA LYS A 425 -1.38 -10.47 0.50
C LYS A 425 -0.33 -11.42 1.06
N ARG A 426 -0.80 -12.45 1.76
CA ARG A 426 0.06 -13.43 2.46
C ARG A 426 0.66 -14.52 1.56
N GLY A 427 0.17 -14.69 0.32
CA GLY A 427 0.47 -15.88 -0.49
C GLY A 427 -0.14 -17.16 0.10
N LEU A 428 0.35 -18.32 -0.31
CA LEU A 428 -0.06 -19.64 0.19
C LEU A 428 1.13 -20.59 0.24
N ILE A 429 1.42 -21.13 1.42
CA ILE A 429 2.28 -22.29 1.61
C ILE A 429 1.43 -23.35 2.30
N PRO A 430 1.26 -24.54 1.69
CA PRO A 430 0.39 -25.58 2.24
C PRO A 430 0.95 -26.16 3.54
N ASN A 431 0.05 -26.59 4.41
CA ASN A 431 0.37 -27.33 5.64
C ASN A 431 -0.25 -28.73 5.60
N ALA A 432 0.03 -29.56 6.62
CA ALA A 432 -0.54 -30.90 6.70
C ALA A 432 -2.08 -30.88 6.66
N GLN A 433 -2.73 -30.00 7.43
CA GLN A 433 -4.20 -29.93 7.47
C GLN A 433 -4.82 -29.59 6.10
N PHE A 434 -4.16 -28.78 5.30
CA PHE A 434 -4.59 -28.42 3.95
C PHE A 434 -4.72 -29.68 3.07
N TYR A 435 -3.70 -30.54 3.08
CA TYR A 435 -3.72 -31.78 2.30
C TYR A 435 -4.52 -32.90 2.96
N ASP A 436 -4.53 -33.01 4.28
CA ASP A 436 -5.35 -33.99 5.01
C ASP A 436 -6.83 -33.78 4.69
N LYS A 437 -7.29 -32.52 4.58
CA LYS A 437 -8.65 -32.21 4.16
C LYS A 437 -8.93 -32.60 2.71
N ALA A 438 -7.98 -32.35 1.80
CA ALA A 438 -8.15 -32.64 0.37
C ALA A 438 -8.10 -34.15 0.07
N TYR A 439 -7.21 -34.88 0.73
CA TYR A 439 -6.90 -36.28 0.46
C TYR A 439 -7.33 -37.24 1.57
N ARG A 440 -8.15 -36.77 2.53
CA ARG A 440 -8.65 -37.56 3.67
C ARG A 440 -7.52 -38.23 4.46
N GLY A 441 -6.41 -37.52 4.66
CA GLY A 441 -5.21 -38.01 5.34
C GLY A 441 -4.32 -38.97 4.53
N HIS A 442 -4.70 -39.31 3.29
CA HIS A 442 -3.98 -40.27 2.45
C HIS A 442 -3.21 -39.58 1.32
N TRP A 443 -2.05 -39.00 1.64
CA TRP A 443 -1.17 -38.35 0.67
C TRP A 443 0.30 -38.53 1.06
N ASN A 444 1.22 -38.39 0.10
CA ASN A 444 2.66 -38.45 0.32
C ASN A 444 3.41 -37.48 -0.61
N GLY A 445 4.75 -37.49 -0.57
CA GLY A 445 5.57 -36.59 -1.40
C GLY A 445 5.33 -36.70 -2.91
N LEU A 446 4.89 -37.85 -3.42
CA LEU A 446 4.53 -38.01 -4.84
C LEU A 446 3.18 -37.37 -5.16
N THR A 447 2.23 -37.39 -4.21
CA THR A 447 0.92 -36.73 -4.36
C THR A 447 1.07 -35.23 -4.55
N VAL A 448 2.02 -34.60 -3.84
CA VAL A 448 2.22 -33.15 -3.79
C VAL A 448 3.50 -32.70 -4.51
N ILE A 449 4.05 -33.54 -5.41
CA ILE A 449 5.39 -33.35 -5.98
C ILE A 449 5.61 -31.97 -6.62
N SER A 450 4.56 -31.36 -7.16
CA SER A 450 4.59 -30.07 -7.85
C SER A 450 5.07 -28.92 -6.97
N ILE A 451 4.92 -29.01 -5.64
CA ILE A 451 5.42 -27.97 -4.72
C ILE A 451 6.95 -27.89 -4.70
N SER A 452 7.65 -28.95 -5.14
CA SER A 452 9.12 -28.97 -5.25
C SER A 452 9.66 -27.93 -6.23
N ILE A 453 8.86 -27.51 -7.21
CA ILE A 453 9.26 -26.57 -8.27
C ILE A 453 8.51 -25.24 -8.20
N GLY A 454 7.86 -24.94 -7.07
CA GLY A 454 7.09 -23.70 -6.88
C GLY A 454 5.78 -23.67 -7.67
N GLN A 455 5.19 -24.84 -7.92
CA GLN A 455 3.91 -25.04 -8.60
C GLN A 455 2.89 -25.70 -7.66
N GLY A 456 1.70 -26.00 -8.17
CA GLY A 456 0.61 -26.58 -7.39
C GLY A 456 -0.04 -25.51 -6.53
N GLU A 457 -0.04 -25.72 -5.22
CA GLU A 457 -0.76 -24.86 -4.27
C GLU A 457 0.10 -23.72 -3.72
N ILE A 458 1.38 -23.66 -4.09
CA ILE A 458 2.25 -22.55 -3.67
C ILE A 458 1.86 -21.30 -4.43
N LEU A 459 1.59 -20.23 -3.69
CA LEU A 459 1.40 -18.91 -4.23
C LEU A 459 2.25 -17.89 -3.47
N SER A 460 2.81 -16.92 -4.18
CA SER A 460 3.66 -15.87 -3.60
C SER A 460 3.41 -14.55 -4.29
N THR A 461 3.65 -13.46 -3.57
CA THR A 461 3.67 -12.12 -4.18
C THR A 461 5.02 -11.83 -4.82
N PRO A 462 5.08 -10.95 -5.82
CA PRO A 462 6.35 -10.45 -6.36
C PRO A 462 7.25 -9.84 -5.28
N LEU A 463 6.68 -9.17 -4.27
CA LEU A 463 7.42 -8.70 -3.09
C LEU A 463 8.07 -9.86 -2.32
N GLN A 464 7.37 -10.97 -2.07
CA GLN A 464 7.95 -12.15 -1.40
C GLN A 464 9.08 -12.78 -2.22
N ILE A 465 8.97 -12.80 -3.55
CA ILE A 465 10.04 -13.28 -4.44
C ILE A 465 11.27 -12.34 -4.37
N ALA A 466 11.07 -11.02 -4.38
CA ALA A 466 12.17 -10.06 -4.22
C ALA A 466 12.83 -10.20 -2.83
N ASN A 467 12.03 -10.40 -1.77
CA ASN A 467 12.52 -10.63 -0.42
C ASN A 467 13.35 -11.92 -0.30
N LEU A 468 12.97 -13.00 -1.00
CA LEU A 468 13.81 -14.20 -1.10
C LEU A 468 15.16 -13.87 -1.75
N GLY A 469 15.16 -13.06 -2.82
CA GLY A 469 16.37 -12.55 -3.45
C GLY A 469 17.26 -11.79 -2.46
N ALA A 470 16.68 -10.88 -1.67
CA ALA A 470 17.40 -10.14 -0.61
C ALA A 470 17.93 -11.08 0.49
N THR A 471 17.15 -12.08 0.89
CA THR A 471 17.54 -13.08 1.90
C THR A 471 18.76 -13.88 1.47
N ILE A 472 18.79 -14.30 0.20
CA ILE A 472 19.91 -15.04 -0.39
C ILE A 472 21.13 -14.13 -0.56
N ALA A 473 20.92 -12.90 -1.02
CA ALA A 473 21.95 -11.87 -1.15
C ALA A 473 22.67 -11.65 0.20
N ASN A 474 21.91 -11.56 1.29
CA ASN A 474 22.41 -11.39 2.65
C ASN A 474 22.92 -12.67 3.34
N ARG A 475 22.79 -13.83 2.70
CA ARG A 475 23.16 -15.14 3.26
C ARG A 475 22.44 -15.49 4.56
N GLY A 476 21.11 -15.34 4.60
CA GLY A 476 20.28 -15.90 5.66
C GLY A 476 19.50 -14.93 6.52
N TYR A 477 19.45 -13.65 6.16
CA TYR A 477 18.54 -12.70 6.81
C TYR A 477 17.95 -11.71 5.82
N PHE A 478 16.81 -11.14 6.17
CA PHE A 478 16.25 -9.98 5.48
C PHE A 478 15.76 -8.96 6.51
N VAL A 479 15.78 -7.69 6.17
CA VAL A 479 15.05 -6.66 6.92
C VAL A 479 13.67 -6.52 6.29
N THR A 480 12.63 -6.28 7.11
CA THR A 480 11.26 -6.17 6.62
C THR A 480 11.18 -5.10 5.51
N PRO A 481 10.72 -5.44 4.29
CA PRO A 481 10.69 -4.49 3.21
C PRO A 481 9.81 -3.29 3.52
N HIS A 482 10.29 -2.08 3.23
CA HIS A 482 9.55 -0.84 3.50
C HIS A 482 9.90 0.26 2.49
N ILE A 483 8.96 1.18 2.25
CA ILE A 483 9.11 2.26 1.27
C ILE A 483 9.49 3.60 1.89
N VAL A 484 9.17 3.87 3.16
CA VAL A 484 9.57 5.12 3.83
C VAL A 484 10.91 4.94 4.51
N LYS A 485 11.90 5.71 4.07
CA LYS A 485 13.26 5.72 4.62
C LYS A 485 13.40 6.64 5.83
N GLU A 486 12.70 7.77 5.81
CA GLU A 486 12.77 8.76 6.89
C GLU A 486 11.43 9.48 7.05
N ILE A 487 11.09 9.79 8.31
CA ILE A 487 9.98 10.65 8.69
C ILE A 487 10.60 11.85 9.39
N GLN A 488 10.27 13.06 8.95
CA GLN A 488 10.80 14.28 9.56
C GLN A 488 10.57 14.29 11.08
N ASP A 489 11.65 14.52 11.85
CA ASP A 489 11.65 14.57 13.30
C ASP A 489 11.00 13.33 13.95
N ASN A 490 11.18 12.14 13.35
CA ASN A 490 10.67 10.89 13.90
C ASN A 490 11.51 9.67 13.48
N GLN A 491 11.47 8.61 14.28
CA GLN A 491 12.15 7.36 13.97
C GLN A 491 11.17 6.35 13.37
N LEU A 492 11.65 5.59 12.37
CA LEU A 492 10.92 4.43 11.86
C LEU A 492 10.76 3.35 12.95
N ASP A 493 9.70 2.55 12.82
CA ASP A 493 9.52 1.37 13.66
C ASP A 493 10.76 0.45 13.58
N SER A 494 11.08 -0.18 14.71
CA SER A 494 12.14 -1.19 14.84
C SER A 494 12.02 -2.34 13.83
N ILE A 495 10.81 -2.74 13.42
CA ILE A 495 10.59 -3.83 12.45
C ILE A 495 11.26 -3.57 11.09
N TYR A 496 11.45 -2.30 10.73
CA TYR A 496 12.08 -1.86 9.48
C TYR A 496 13.60 -1.67 9.61
N ARG A 497 14.17 -1.97 10.77
CA ARG A 497 15.61 -1.78 11.07
C ARG A 497 16.28 -3.05 11.58
N VAL A 498 15.51 -3.98 12.12
CA VAL A 498 16.02 -5.21 12.74
C VAL A 498 16.04 -6.35 11.72
N PRO A 499 17.21 -6.99 11.48
CA PRO A 499 17.31 -8.19 10.67
C PRO A 499 16.46 -9.36 11.20
N ARG A 500 15.77 -10.04 10.29
CA ARG A 500 15.04 -11.28 10.54
C ARG A 500 15.82 -12.44 9.95
N TYR A 501 16.36 -13.29 10.81
CA TYR A 501 17.13 -14.46 10.40
C TYR A 501 16.22 -15.63 10.03
N THR A 502 16.58 -16.34 8.98
CA THR A 502 15.91 -17.58 8.60
C THR A 502 16.38 -18.72 9.51
N THR A 503 15.71 -19.86 9.40
CA THR A 503 16.13 -21.10 10.07
C THR A 503 17.29 -21.82 9.36
N ILE A 504 17.81 -21.26 8.25
CA ILE A 504 18.85 -21.87 7.43
C ILE A 504 20.21 -21.31 7.82
N GLU A 505 21.19 -22.19 8.03
CA GLU A 505 22.56 -21.79 8.33
C GLU A 505 23.23 -21.07 7.14
N LYS A 506 23.99 -20.02 7.46
CA LYS A 506 24.69 -19.16 6.49
C LYS A 506 25.49 -19.94 5.44
N ARG A 507 26.17 -21.03 5.83
CA ARG A 507 27.02 -21.85 4.94
C ARG A 507 26.27 -22.37 3.71
N HIS A 508 24.99 -22.70 3.86
CA HIS A 508 24.19 -23.30 2.78
C HIS A 508 23.82 -22.30 1.68
N TYR A 509 23.86 -20.99 2.00
CA TYR A 509 23.58 -19.96 1.02
C TYR A 509 24.67 -19.81 -0.04
N GLU A 510 25.93 -20.14 0.26
CA GLU A 510 27.02 -20.00 -0.71
C GLU A 510 26.82 -20.90 -1.93
N SER A 511 26.43 -22.17 -1.74
CA SER A 511 26.18 -23.09 -2.85
C SER A 511 24.98 -22.65 -3.71
N VAL A 512 23.96 -22.04 -3.10
CA VAL A 512 22.81 -21.50 -3.83
C VAL A 512 23.20 -20.27 -4.63
N VAL A 513 24.02 -19.39 -4.06
CA VAL A 513 24.52 -18.20 -4.75
C VAL A 513 25.45 -18.58 -5.89
N GLU A 514 26.32 -19.57 -5.70
CA GLU A 514 27.15 -20.13 -6.76
C GLU A 514 26.28 -20.71 -7.89
N GLY A 515 25.22 -21.46 -7.56
CA GLY A 515 24.25 -21.92 -8.54
C GLY A 515 23.56 -20.77 -9.31
N MET A 516 23.16 -19.70 -8.61
CA MET A 516 22.57 -18.50 -9.22
C MET A 516 23.59 -17.72 -10.08
N ARG A 517 24.87 -17.74 -9.71
CA ARG A 517 25.96 -17.17 -10.53
C ARG A 517 26.19 -18.02 -11.77
N GLY A 518 26.20 -19.34 -11.65
CA GLY A 518 26.27 -20.28 -12.77
C GLY A 518 25.11 -20.11 -13.76
N ALA A 519 23.90 -19.80 -13.26
CA ALA A 519 22.78 -19.44 -14.13
C ALA A 519 23.08 -18.18 -14.96
N ALA A 520 23.73 -17.18 -14.37
CA ALA A 520 24.07 -15.90 -15.01
C ALA A 520 25.22 -16.01 -16.01
N THR A 521 26.21 -16.87 -15.76
CA THR A 521 27.42 -17.00 -16.61
C THR A 521 27.25 -17.98 -17.78
N GLY A 522 26.46 -19.04 -17.62
CA GLY A 522 26.30 -20.05 -18.67
C GLY A 522 24.96 -20.77 -18.70
N GLY A 523 24.09 -20.54 -17.71
CA GLY A 523 22.79 -21.20 -17.60
C GLY A 523 21.62 -20.37 -18.11
N THR A 524 20.49 -20.52 -17.41
CA THR A 524 19.19 -19.96 -17.83
C THR A 524 19.13 -18.43 -17.79
N CYS A 525 20.06 -17.76 -17.11
CA CYS A 525 20.14 -16.31 -16.97
C CYS A 525 21.32 -15.70 -17.75
N ARG A 526 21.87 -16.40 -18.77
CA ARG A 526 23.08 -15.98 -19.51
C ARG A 526 23.07 -14.53 -20.03
N MET A 527 21.89 -13.97 -20.28
CA MET A 527 21.74 -12.57 -20.71
C MET A 527 22.27 -11.56 -19.69
N LEU A 528 22.37 -11.92 -18.40
CA LEU A 528 23.02 -11.08 -17.39
C LEU A 528 24.49 -10.83 -17.75
N SER A 529 25.23 -11.87 -18.12
CA SER A 529 26.65 -11.71 -18.49
C SER A 529 26.85 -11.02 -19.84
N VAL A 530 25.82 -10.98 -20.69
CA VAL A 530 25.85 -10.25 -21.97
C VAL A 530 25.54 -8.77 -21.76
N MET A 531 24.50 -8.46 -20.99
CA MET A 531 24.01 -7.08 -20.83
C MET A 531 24.73 -6.30 -19.74
N VAL A 532 25.21 -6.99 -18.70
CA VAL A 532 25.81 -6.39 -17.51
C VAL A 532 27.01 -7.21 -16.99
N PRO A 533 28.04 -7.48 -17.83
CA PRO A 533 29.18 -8.33 -17.47
C PRO A 533 29.89 -7.88 -16.18
N ASP A 534 30.03 -6.57 -15.99
CA ASP A 534 30.80 -5.98 -14.89
C ASP A 534 30.04 -5.94 -13.56
N LEU A 535 28.73 -6.23 -13.53
CA LEU A 535 27.92 -6.12 -12.31
C LEU A 535 27.97 -7.39 -11.46
N GLU A 536 28.64 -8.45 -11.93
CA GLU A 536 28.72 -9.73 -11.25
C GLU A 536 27.35 -10.25 -10.76
N ALA A 537 26.30 -10.07 -11.57
CA ALA A 537 24.94 -10.40 -11.18
C ALA A 537 24.73 -11.92 -10.96
N CYS A 538 23.87 -12.23 -9.99
CA CYS A 538 23.36 -13.57 -9.71
C CYS A 538 21.86 -13.59 -10.02
N GLY A 539 21.35 -14.71 -10.53
CA GLY A 539 19.91 -14.77 -10.79
C GLY A 539 19.35 -16.16 -11.01
N LYS A 540 18.03 -16.23 -11.01
CA LYS A 540 17.25 -17.43 -11.26
C LYS A 540 16.02 -17.07 -12.07
N THR A 541 15.84 -17.74 -13.21
CA THR A 541 14.58 -17.68 -13.96
C THR A 541 13.47 -18.45 -13.24
N GLY A 542 12.25 -17.95 -13.37
CA GLY A 542 11.02 -18.68 -13.14
C GLY A 542 10.23 -18.76 -14.43
N THR A 543 9.66 -19.93 -14.67
CA THR A 543 8.60 -20.12 -15.64
C THR A 543 7.43 -20.67 -14.83
N ALA A 544 6.33 -19.92 -14.76
CA ALA A 544 5.14 -20.36 -14.05
C ALA A 544 4.06 -20.75 -15.05
N GLN A 545 3.65 -22.02 -15.03
CA GLN A 545 2.67 -22.55 -15.96
C GLN A 545 1.31 -21.90 -15.76
N ASN A 546 0.68 -21.49 -16.86
CA ASN A 546 -0.66 -20.92 -16.87
C ASN A 546 -1.52 -21.66 -17.91
N ARG A 547 -2.85 -21.44 -17.90
CA ARG A 547 -3.77 -21.98 -18.91
C ARG A 547 -3.56 -21.41 -20.33
N GLY A 548 -2.63 -20.46 -20.48
CA GLY A 548 -2.16 -19.90 -21.75
C GLY A 548 -0.63 -19.93 -21.83
N HIS A 549 0.01 -18.82 -22.20
CA HIS A 549 1.46 -18.71 -22.10
C HIS A 549 1.94 -18.66 -20.65
N ASP A 550 3.09 -19.28 -20.39
CA ASP A 550 3.74 -19.23 -19.07
C ASP A 550 4.06 -17.79 -18.66
N HIS A 551 4.14 -17.53 -17.35
CA HIS A 551 4.60 -16.26 -16.83
C HIS A 551 6.14 -16.19 -16.87
N SER A 552 6.67 -15.06 -17.35
CA SER A 552 8.11 -14.78 -17.39
C SER A 552 8.53 -14.18 -16.06
N VAL A 553 9.24 -14.97 -15.25
CA VAL A 553 9.65 -14.58 -13.89
C VAL A 553 11.17 -14.57 -13.79
N PHE A 554 11.69 -13.62 -13.03
CA PHE A 554 13.11 -13.55 -12.69
C PHE A 554 13.28 -13.08 -11.26
N MET A 555 14.24 -13.66 -10.56
CA MET A 555 14.72 -13.21 -9.27
C MET A 555 16.24 -13.12 -9.34
N GLY A 556 16.84 -12.01 -8.93
CA GLY A 556 18.29 -11.87 -8.93
C GLY A 556 18.78 -10.76 -8.01
N PHE A 557 20.09 -10.67 -7.86
CA PHE A 557 20.73 -9.60 -7.11
C PHE A 557 22.11 -9.29 -7.68
N ALA A 558 22.58 -8.08 -7.42
CA ALA A 558 23.91 -7.63 -7.82
C ALA A 558 24.49 -6.59 -6.84
N PRO A 559 25.83 -6.52 -6.73
CA PRO A 559 26.79 -7.55 -7.17
C PRO A 559 26.68 -8.86 -6.36
N MET A 560 27.33 -9.93 -6.80
CA MET A 560 27.37 -11.21 -6.07
C MET A 560 27.92 -11.04 -4.65
N ASN A 561 28.96 -10.23 -4.53
CA ASN A 561 29.61 -9.85 -3.29
C ASN A 561 29.20 -8.42 -2.90
N LYS A 562 28.87 -8.21 -1.62
CA LYS A 562 28.28 -6.94 -1.11
C LYS A 562 27.08 -6.46 -1.95
N PRO A 563 25.99 -7.25 -2.02
CA PRO A 563 24.84 -6.93 -2.85
C PRO A 563 24.21 -5.59 -2.50
N LYS A 564 23.83 -4.81 -3.52
CA LYS A 564 23.22 -3.48 -3.35
C LYS A 564 21.78 -3.42 -3.87
N ILE A 565 21.39 -4.39 -4.71
CA ILE A 565 20.02 -4.51 -5.20
C ILE A 565 19.67 -6.00 -5.34
N ALA A 566 18.50 -6.38 -4.81
CA ALA A 566 17.80 -7.60 -5.13
C ALA A 566 16.49 -7.26 -5.85
N ILE A 567 16.16 -7.97 -6.91
CA ILE A 567 15.03 -7.65 -7.78
C ILE A 567 14.24 -8.90 -8.12
N ALA A 568 12.92 -8.75 -8.17
CA ALA A 568 12.01 -9.69 -8.80
C ALA A 568 11.27 -9.01 -9.95
N VAL A 569 11.20 -9.69 -11.09
CA VAL A 569 10.42 -9.29 -12.27
C VAL A 569 9.40 -10.38 -12.53
N TYR A 570 8.15 -9.98 -12.72
CA TYR A 570 7.06 -10.89 -13.04
C TYR A 570 6.25 -10.32 -14.20
N VAL A 571 6.26 -10.98 -15.35
CA VAL A 571 5.47 -10.60 -16.53
C VAL A 571 4.48 -11.71 -16.84
N GLU A 572 3.19 -11.40 -16.73
CA GLU A 572 2.12 -12.33 -17.02
C GLU A 572 2.12 -12.71 -18.51
N ASN A 573 1.86 -13.98 -18.83
CA ASN A 573 1.89 -14.53 -20.20
C ASN A 573 3.12 -14.13 -21.05
N GLY A 574 4.25 -13.83 -20.39
CA GLY A 574 5.50 -13.40 -21.03
C GLY A 574 6.33 -14.55 -21.61
N GLY A 575 5.86 -15.79 -21.48
CA GLY A 575 6.58 -17.01 -21.83
C GLY A 575 7.75 -17.27 -20.88
N TRP A 576 8.92 -17.55 -21.44
CA TRP A 576 10.10 -17.93 -20.68
C TRP A 576 10.66 -16.76 -19.85
N GLY A 577 11.14 -17.03 -18.63
CA GLY A 577 11.82 -16.05 -17.77
C GLY A 577 12.99 -15.31 -18.44
N ALA A 578 13.65 -15.96 -19.41
CA ALA A 578 14.74 -15.37 -20.18
C ALA A 578 14.30 -14.31 -21.21
N THR A 579 13.02 -14.26 -21.57
CA THR A 579 12.49 -13.34 -22.59
C THR A 579 12.34 -11.91 -22.08
N TYR A 580 11.74 -11.75 -20.89
CA TYR A 580 11.46 -10.44 -20.29
C TYR A 580 12.06 -10.32 -18.89
N GLY A 581 11.87 -11.34 -18.04
CA GLY A 581 12.35 -11.31 -16.65
C GLY A 581 13.84 -10.97 -16.51
N VAL A 582 14.71 -11.77 -17.17
CA VAL A 582 16.16 -11.58 -17.08
C VAL A 582 16.62 -10.25 -17.69
N PRO A 583 16.22 -9.87 -18.93
CA PRO A 583 16.61 -8.58 -19.50
C PRO A 583 16.14 -7.39 -18.67
N PHE A 584 14.91 -7.40 -18.15
CA PHE A 584 14.41 -6.30 -17.32
C PHE A 584 15.19 -6.21 -16.01
N GLY A 585 15.48 -7.35 -15.40
CA GLY A 585 16.36 -7.43 -14.24
C GLY A 585 17.73 -6.80 -14.50
N ALA A 586 18.36 -7.13 -15.64
CA ALA A 586 19.66 -6.59 -16.04
C ALA A 586 19.63 -5.06 -16.19
N LEU A 587 18.64 -4.53 -16.92
CA LEU A 587 18.50 -3.09 -17.16
C LEU A 587 18.28 -2.33 -15.84
N MET A 588 17.40 -2.84 -14.98
CA MET A 588 17.11 -2.23 -13.69
C MET A 588 18.33 -2.25 -12.76
N MET A 589 19.09 -3.35 -12.73
CA MET A 589 20.35 -3.43 -11.97
C MET A 589 21.40 -2.45 -12.51
N GLU A 590 21.54 -2.32 -13.84
CA GLU A 590 22.47 -1.34 -14.42
C GLU A 590 22.09 0.09 -14.08
N GLN A 591 20.81 0.46 -14.29
CA GLN A 591 20.30 1.79 -13.98
C GLN A 591 20.58 2.17 -12.53
N TYR A 592 20.32 1.25 -11.60
CA TYR A 592 20.54 1.52 -10.18
C TYR A 592 22.04 1.61 -9.81
N LEU A 593 22.86 0.66 -10.27
CA LEU A 593 24.27 0.59 -9.86
C LEU A 593 25.17 1.62 -10.56
N LYS A 594 24.82 2.04 -11.79
CA LYS A 594 25.58 3.02 -12.58
C LYS A 594 24.92 4.39 -12.69
N GLY A 595 23.68 4.53 -12.24
CA GLY A 595 22.87 5.76 -12.37
C GLY A 595 22.30 6.02 -13.78
N LYS A 596 22.68 5.20 -14.77
CA LYS A 596 22.19 5.30 -16.17
C LYS A 596 22.41 3.98 -16.89
N LEU A 597 21.59 3.72 -17.92
CA LEU A 597 21.82 2.64 -18.87
C LEU A 597 23.00 2.95 -19.80
N SER A 598 23.72 1.91 -20.21
CA SER A 598 24.66 2.02 -21.34
C SER A 598 23.90 2.30 -22.64
N PRO A 599 24.52 2.91 -23.68
CA PRO A 599 23.83 3.21 -24.94
C PRO A 599 23.17 1.98 -25.58
N GLU A 600 23.83 0.82 -25.52
CA GLU A 600 23.28 -0.43 -26.05
C GLU A 600 22.06 -0.92 -25.24
N ASN A 601 22.11 -0.80 -23.92
CA ASN A 601 21.01 -1.19 -23.05
C ASN A 601 19.83 -0.20 -23.08
N GLU A 602 20.07 1.08 -23.37
CA GLU A 602 19.00 2.06 -23.62
C GLU A 602 18.21 1.69 -24.89
N LEU A 603 18.91 1.32 -25.97
CA LEU A 603 18.25 0.81 -27.19
C LEU A 603 17.41 -0.44 -26.90
N ARG A 604 17.96 -1.39 -26.13
CA ARG A 604 17.20 -2.58 -25.69
C ARG A 604 15.98 -2.19 -24.86
N ALA A 605 16.10 -1.24 -23.94
CA ALA A 605 14.99 -0.77 -23.12
C ALA A 605 13.87 -0.17 -23.99
N GLU A 606 14.23 0.62 -25.01
CA GLU A 606 13.30 1.17 -25.98
C GLU A 606 12.59 0.06 -26.77
N GLU A 607 13.33 -0.91 -27.31
CA GLU A 607 12.75 -2.07 -28.00
C GLU A 607 11.74 -2.80 -27.12
N PHE A 608 12.11 -3.10 -25.87
CA PHE A 608 11.22 -3.79 -24.95
C PHE A 608 9.97 -3.00 -24.61
N SER A 609 10.08 -1.69 -24.46
CA SER A 609 8.96 -0.79 -24.18
C SER A 609 7.94 -0.75 -25.31
N ASN A 610 8.41 -0.94 -26.54
CA ASN A 610 7.56 -0.96 -27.75
C ASN A 610 6.93 -2.35 -28.01
N ARG A 611 7.44 -3.43 -27.40
CA ARG A 611 6.83 -4.77 -27.53
C ARG A 611 5.46 -4.85 -26.83
N VAL A 612 4.49 -5.43 -27.51
CA VAL A 612 3.14 -5.67 -27.01
C VAL A 612 2.94 -7.16 -26.75
N ILE A 613 2.35 -7.52 -25.62
CA ILE A 613 1.87 -8.88 -25.36
C ILE A 613 0.36 -8.86 -25.50
N LEU A 614 -0.18 -9.74 -26.33
CA LEU A 614 -1.62 -9.87 -26.53
C LEU A 614 -2.18 -10.85 -25.50
N TYR A 615 -2.99 -10.33 -24.57
CA TYR A 615 -3.70 -11.13 -23.58
C TYR A 615 -5.09 -11.42 -24.13
N GLY A 616 -5.35 -12.66 -24.52
CA GLY A 616 -6.63 -13.06 -25.12
C GLY A 616 -7.82 -12.87 -24.18
N ASN A 617 -9.06 -12.94 -24.71
CA ASN A 617 -10.28 -12.78 -23.89
C ASN A 617 -10.50 -13.93 -22.89
N GLU A 618 -9.97 -15.13 -23.17
CA GLU A 618 -10.06 -16.31 -22.29
C GLU A 618 -9.00 -16.32 -21.17
N GLU A 619 -8.05 -15.39 -21.21
CA GLU A 619 -6.88 -15.32 -20.32
C GLU A 619 -6.97 -14.20 -19.26
N ARG A 620 -8.14 -13.53 -19.12
CA ARG A 620 -8.35 -12.33 -18.27
C ARG A 620 -9.17 -12.57 -17.01
#